data_AF-A0AAX3CJP5-F1
#
_entry.id   AF-A0AAX3CJP5-F1
#
_cell.length_a   1.000
_cell.length_b   1.000
_cell.length_c   1.000
_cell.angle_alpha   90.00
_cell.angle_beta   90.00
_cell.angle_gamma   90.00
#
_symmetry.space_group_name_H-M   'P 1'
#
loop_
_entity.id
_entity.type
_entity.pdbx_description
1 polymer ?
#
loop_
_entity_poly.entity_id
_entity_poly.type
_entity_poly.pdbx_seq_one_letter_code
_entity_poly.pdbx_strand_id
1 'polypeptide(L)'
;MERVNNLKNVRKHNDYPNLKAGRKAFNNMFDRTLYNPDYADVTISDEFSNLTSFLDWHEKNYHEVEESKKWQLDKDILTPGSREYSPQNCMYVPPEVNQLFKSTKQGKYMKGVEASGKCFRAYCSVDGKKIGLGSYSTELEAHEVYLKWRKSRLIELAEKYKEYEKLSAALLEHANKI
;
A
#
# COMPACT_ATOMS: atom_id res chain seq x y z
N MET A 1 -2.05 22.05 -7.46
CA MET A 1 -2.93 21.34 -6.52
C MET A 1 -2.90 22.06 -5.20
N GLU A 2 -4.05 22.52 -4.72
CA GLU A 2 -4.17 23.26 -3.46
C GLU A 2 -4.63 22.32 -2.34
N ARG A 3 -3.98 22.38 -1.17
CA ARG A 3 -4.39 21.59 0.01
C ARG A 3 -5.40 22.39 0.82
N VAL A 4 -6.67 22.00 0.78
CA VAL A 4 -7.74 22.70 1.51
C VAL A 4 -8.01 22.01 2.85
N ASN A 5 -7.54 22.61 3.94
CA ASN A 5 -7.82 22.15 5.31
C ASN A 5 -8.86 23.07 5.98
N ASN A 6 -10.11 22.87 5.60
CA ASN A 6 -11.26 23.63 6.09
C ASN A 6 -11.65 23.32 7.55
N LEU A 7 -11.11 22.25 8.16
CA LEU A 7 -11.26 21.93 9.59
C LEU A 7 -9.98 22.24 10.38
N LYS A 8 -9.21 23.27 9.99
CA LYS A 8 -8.00 23.67 10.72
C LYS A 8 -8.38 24.02 12.17
N ASN A 9 -7.58 23.56 13.13
CA ASN A 9 -7.77 23.73 14.58
C ASN A 9 -8.95 22.97 15.22
N VAL A 10 -9.78 22.26 14.44
CA VAL A 10 -10.81 21.38 14.99
C VAL A 10 -10.16 20.10 15.54
N ARG A 11 -10.31 19.87 16.85
CA ARG A 11 -9.71 18.72 17.56
C ARG A 11 -10.60 17.48 17.57
N LYS A 12 -11.93 17.67 17.59
CA LYS A 12 -12.97 16.63 17.59
C LYS A 12 -14.14 17.11 16.75
N HIS A 13 -14.85 16.19 16.11
CA HIS A 13 -16.02 16.49 15.29
C HIS A 13 -17.00 15.32 15.40
N ASN A 14 -18.29 15.59 15.59
CA ASN A 14 -19.29 14.53 15.82
C ASN A 14 -19.47 13.65 14.58
N ASP A 15 -19.47 14.26 13.39
CA ASP A 15 -19.62 13.52 12.12
C ASP A 15 -18.33 12.79 11.70
N TYR A 16 -17.20 13.10 12.34
CA TYR A 16 -15.89 12.50 12.02
C TYR A 16 -15.26 11.89 13.28
N PRO A 17 -15.79 10.75 13.78
CA PRO A 17 -15.25 10.08 14.95
C PRO A 17 -13.78 9.68 14.76
N ASN A 18 -13.35 9.40 13.51
CA ASN A 18 -11.98 9.05 13.17
C ASN A 18 -11.12 10.25 12.70
N LEU A 19 -11.53 11.49 13.00
CA LEU A 19 -10.86 12.73 12.55
C LEU A 19 -9.33 12.72 12.65
N LYS A 20 -8.78 12.19 13.75
CA LYS A 20 -7.33 12.12 13.95
C LYS A 20 -6.65 11.19 12.93
N ALA A 21 -7.24 10.03 12.66
CA ALA A 21 -6.75 9.08 11.68
C ALA A 21 -6.92 9.63 10.26
N GLY A 22 -8.08 10.17 9.94
CA GLY A 22 -8.36 10.79 8.64
C GLY A 22 -7.41 11.95 8.34
N ARG A 23 -7.20 12.87 9.28
CA ARG A 23 -6.24 13.96 9.12
C ARG A 23 -4.81 13.47 8.92
N LYS A 24 -4.41 12.40 9.62
CA LYS A 24 -3.09 11.79 9.43
C LYS A 24 -2.95 11.20 8.03
N ALA A 25 -3.97 10.47 7.55
CA ALA A 25 -3.97 9.91 6.20
C ALA A 25 -3.91 11.00 5.12
N PHE A 26 -4.76 12.03 5.25
CA PHE A 26 -4.79 13.20 4.37
C PHE A 26 -3.44 13.90 4.30
N ASN A 27 -2.83 14.23 5.44
CA ASN A 27 -1.53 14.88 5.47
C ASN A 27 -0.44 13.99 4.87
N ASN A 28 -0.39 12.70 5.21
CA ASN A 28 0.59 11.78 4.65
C ASN A 28 0.49 11.64 3.13
N MET A 29 -0.73 11.67 2.58
CA MET A 29 -0.97 11.66 1.14
C MET A 29 -0.36 12.91 0.49
N PHE A 30 -0.66 14.11 1.01
CA PHE A 30 -0.08 15.36 0.54
C PHE A 30 1.45 15.39 0.69
N ASP A 31 1.98 14.96 1.83
CA ASP A 31 3.41 15.00 2.10
C ASP A 31 4.18 14.06 1.15
N ARG A 32 3.63 12.88 0.83
CA ARG A 32 4.19 11.99 -0.21
C ARG A 32 4.19 12.68 -1.56
N THR A 33 3.05 13.20 -1.99
CA THR A 33 2.91 13.80 -3.32
C THR A 33 3.75 15.05 -3.51
N LEU A 34 3.90 15.89 -2.47
CA LEU A 34 4.60 17.17 -2.58
C LEU A 34 6.11 17.07 -2.34
N TYR A 35 6.56 16.13 -1.51
CA TYR A 35 7.94 16.12 -1.02
C TYR A 35 8.71 14.82 -1.28
N ASN A 36 8.06 13.76 -1.79
CA ASN A 36 8.76 12.54 -2.16
C ASN A 36 9.00 12.50 -3.69
N PRO A 37 10.27 12.50 -4.15
CA PRO A 37 10.60 12.40 -5.57
C PRO A 37 10.01 11.16 -6.26
N ASP A 38 9.79 10.05 -5.53
CA ASP A 38 9.20 8.83 -6.09
C ASP A 38 7.70 9.01 -6.45
N TYR A 39 7.10 10.13 -6.02
CA TYR A 39 5.70 10.52 -6.25
C TYR A 39 5.58 11.78 -7.13
N ALA A 40 6.63 12.18 -7.85
CA ALA A 40 6.66 13.45 -8.59
C ALA A 40 5.55 13.62 -9.65
N ASP A 41 5.13 12.53 -10.29
CA ASP A 41 4.03 12.48 -11.26
C ASP A 41 2.73 11.90 -10.67
N VAL A 42 2.64 11.80 -9.34
CA VAL A 42 1.40 11.41 -8.66
C VAL A 42 0.52 12.63 -8.42
N THR A 43 -0.77 12.53 -8.70
CA THR A 43 -1.78 13.56 -8.44
C THR A 43 -2.72 13.14 -7.30
N ILE A 44 -3.58 14.06 -6.90
CA ILE A 44 -4.63 13.92 -5.90
C ILE A 44 -5.86 14.56 -6.53
N SER A 45 -6.97 13.85 -6.55
CA SER A 45 -8.22 14.34 -7.13
C SER A 45 -8.77 15.51 -6.32
N ASP A 46 -9.68 16.29 -6.92
CA ASP A 46 -10.31 17.43 -6.25
C ASP A 46 -11.04 16.99 -4.96
N GLU A 47 -11.68 15.81 -4.96
CA GLU A 47 -12.37 15.26 -3.78
C GLU A 47 -11.42 14.95 -2.63
N PHE A 48 -10.20 14.50 -2.95
CA PHE A 48 -9.17 14.21 -1.95
C PHE A 48 -8.32 15.45 -1.64
N SER A 49 -8.47 16.55 -2.37
CA SER A 49 -7.76 17.81 -2.10
C SER A 49 -8.37 18.62 -0.94
N ASN A 50 -9.65 18.35 -0.63
CA ASN A 50 -10.41 18.97 0.45
C ASN A 50 -10.54 18.01 1.65
N LEU A 51 -10.21 18.49 2.84
CA LEU A 51 -10.22 17.64 4.04
C LEU A 51 -11.62 17.10 4.38
N THR A 52 -12.68 17.90 4.32
CA THR A 52 -14.05 17.41 4.61
C THR A 52 -14.48 16.37 3.60
N SER A 53 -14.30 16.61 2.30
CA SER A 53 -14.64 15.64 1.25
C SER A 53 -13.84 14.33 1.40
N PHE A 54 -12.55 14.43 1.74
CA PHE A 54 -11.74 13.27 2.07
C PHE A 54 -12.25 12.56 3.33
N LEU A 55 -12.66 13.30 4.37
CA LEU A 55 -13.18 12.71 5.62
C LEU A 55 -14.52 11.99 5.39
N ASP A 56 -15.40 12.53 4.55
CA ASP A 56 -16.66 11.87 4.16
C ASP A 56 -16.41 10.52 3.49
N TRP A 57 -15.32 10.41 2.71
CA TRP A 57 -14.86 9.13 2.16
C TRP A 57 -14.15 8.28 3.23
N HIS A 58 -13.31 8.89 4.07
CA HIS A 58 -12.56 8.21 5.12
C HIS A 58 -13.47 7.47 6.08
N GLU A 59 -14.50 8.11 6.64
CA GLU A 59 -15.38 7.47 7.63
C GLU A 59 -16.15 6.27 7.05
N LYS A 60 -16.41 6.26 5.73
CA LYS A 60 -17.09 5.15 5.05
C LYS A 60 -16.17 3.97 4.72
N ASN A 61 -14.86 4.21 4.62
CA ASN A 61 -13.90 3.23 4.11
C ASN A 61 -12.83 2.84 5.14
N TYR A 62 -12.69 3.60 6.22
CA TYR A 62 -11.71 3.36 7.27
C TYR A 62 -12.27 2.37 8.28
N HIS A 63 -11.52 1.30 8.50
CA HIS A 63 -11.84 0.31 9.51
C HIS A 63 -11.11 0.70 10.79
N GLU A 64 -11.87 0.98 11.86
CA GLU A 64 -11.29 1.19 13.17
C GLU A 64 -10.70 -0.14 13.67
N VAL A 65 -9.38 -0.19 13.81
CA VAL A 65 -8.66 -1.36 14.30
C VAL A 65 -7.78 -0.92 15.47
N GLU A 66 -7.49 -1.84 16.38
CA GLU A 66 -6.55 -1.67 17.48
C GLU A 66 -5.32 -0.85 17.05
N GLU A 67 -4.81 0.00 17.94
CA GLU A 67 -3.78 0.99 17.58
C GLU A 67 -2.51 0.41 16.93
N SER A 68 -2.23 -0.87 17.15
CA SER A 68 -1.11 -1.63 16.58
C SER A 68 -1.32 -2.06 15.12
N LYS A 69 -2.53 -1.97 14.58
CA LYS A 69 -2.94 -2.43 13.25
C LYS A 69 -3.54 -1.32 12.39
N LYS A 70 -3.06 -0.08 12.48
CA LYS A 70 -3.63 1.04 11.70
C LYS A 70 -3.47 0.80 10.20
N TRP A 71 -4.61 0.68 9.52
CA TRP A 71 -4.66 0.51 8.07
C TRP A 71 -4.11 1.76 7.38
N GLN A 72 -3.55 1.57 6.19
CA GLN A 72 -2.82 2.57 5.43
C GLN A 72 -3.56 2.85 4.14
N LEU A 73 -3.70 4.14 3.79
CA LEU A 73 -4.23 4.54 2.49
C LEU A 73 -3.23 4.14 1.40
N ASP A 74 -3.71 3.35 0.44
CA ASP A 74 -2.96 2.90 -0.73
C ASP A 74 -3.76 3.21 -2.00
N LYS A 75 -3.06 3.53 -3.10
CA LYS A 75 -3.64 3.85 -4.42
C LYS A 75 -3.29 2.83 -5.51
N ASP A 76 -2.37 1.91 -5.22
CA ASP A 76 -1.70 1.07 -6.22
C ASP A 76 -2.34 -0.33 -6.30
N ILE A 77 -3.13 -0.72 -5.29
CA ILE A 77 -3.75 -2.05 -5.21
C ILE A 77 -4.97 -2.19 -6.11
N LEU A 78 -5.91 -1.23 -6.09
CA LEU A 78 -7.17 -1.33 -6.86
C LEU A 78 -6.98 -1.07 -8.34
N THR A 79 -6.14 -0.11 -8.69
CA THR A 79 -5.93 0.32 -10.07
C THR A 79 -4.43 0.37 -10.33
N PRO A 80 -3.83 -0.80 -10.66
CA PRO A 80 -2.38 -0.90 -10.86
C PRO A 80 -1.91 0.07 -11.95
N GLY A 81 -0.89 0.87 -11.63
CA GLY A 81 -0.36 1.89 -12.54
C GLY A 81 -1.09 3.24 -12.48
N SER A 82 -2.18 3.36 -11.73
CA SER A 82 -2.77 4.67 -11.46
C SER A 82 -1.76 5.57 -10.74
N ARG A 83 -1.70 6.82 -11.20
CA ARG A 83 -0.88 7.88 -10.61
C ARG A 83 -1.72 8.90 -9.86
N GLU A 84 -2.96 8.57 -9.46
CA GLU A 84 -3.82 9.52 -8.76
C GLU A 84 -4.36 8.94 -7.44
N TYR A 85 -4.25 9.72 -6.36
CA TYR A 85 -5.01 9.51 -5.14
C TYR A 85 -6.44 10.02 -5.33
N SER A 86 -7.41 9.11 -5.39
CA SER A 86 -8.83 9.42 -5.58
C SER A 86 -9.72 8.38 -4.89
N PRO A 87 -11.02 8.66 -4.67
CA PRO A 87 -11.96 7.69 -4.10
C PRO A 87 -12.02 6.34 -4.85
N GLN A 88 -11.76 6.35 -6.16
CA GLN A 88 -11.86 5.20 -7.04
C GLN A 88 -10.60 4.35 -7.00
N ASN A 89 -9.43 4.98 -6.92
CA ASN A 89 -8.13 4.31 -6.92
C ASN A 89 -7.69 3.88 -5.52
N CYS A 90 -8.20 4.54 -4.48
CA CYS A 90 -7.74 4.33 -3.12
C CYS A 90 -8.54 3.29 -2.33
N MET A 91 -7.82 2.64 -1.42
CA MET A 91 -8.41 1.86 -0.34
C MET A 91 -7.50 1.89 0.89
N TYR A 92 -8.09 1.59 2.05
CA TYR A 92 -7.29 1.27 3.23
C TYR A 92 -6.83 -0.18 3.15
N VAL A 93 -5.57 -0.45 3.49
CA VAL A 93 -5.02 -1.80 3.60
C VAL A 93 -4.15 -1.98 4.84
N PRO A 94 -4.06 -3.20 5.38
CA PRO A 94 -3.11 -3.54 6.43
C PRO A 94 -1.64 -3.27 6.01
N PRO A 95 -0.75 -2.92 6.96
CA PRO A 95 0.67 -2.68 6.66
C PRO A 95 1.37 -3.85 5.97
N GLU A 96 1.04 -5.10 6.33
CA GLU A 96 1.62 -6.30 5.71
C GLU A 96 1.19 -6.48 4.25
N VAL A 97 -0.04 -6.07 3.91
CA VAL A 97 -0.51 -6.03 2.53
C VAL A 97 0.25 -4.96 1.78
N ASN A 98 0.25 -3.73 2.29
CA ASN A 98 0.92 -2.60 1.64
C ASN A 98 2.41 -2.90 1.35
N GLN A 99 3.09 -3.59 2.26
CA GLN A 99 4.48 -3.99 2.07
C GLN A 99 4.72 -4.84 0.82
N LEU A 100 3.76 -5.68 0.41
CA LEU A 100 3.88 -6.44 -0.83
C LEU A 100 3.82 -5.55 -2.07
N PHE A 101 3.04 -4.47 -2.02
CA PHE A 101 2.82 -3.58 -3.16
C PHE A 101 3.82 -2.43 -3.24
N LYS A 102 4.57 -2.16 -2.17
CA LYS A 102 5.69 -1.22 -2.21
C LYS A 102 6.57 -1.50 -3.43
N SER A 103 6.65 -0.48 -4.28
CA SER A 103 7.62 -0.43 -5.36
C SER A 103 9.01 -0.37 -4.73
N THR A 104 9.86 -1.32 -5.08
CA THR A 104 11.29 -1.15 -4.89
C THR A 104 11.78 -0.32 -6.06
N LYS A 105 12.58 0.72 -5.80
CA LYS A 105 13.31 1.41 -6.87
C LYS A 105 13.92 0.36 -7.80
N GLN A 106 13.86 0.61 -9.12
CA GLN A 106 14.45 -0.28 -10.11
C GLN A 106 15.90 -0.53 -9.71
N GLY A 107 16.12 -1.72 -9.15
CA GLY A 107 17.39 -2.10 -8.58
C GLY A 107 18.26 -2.70 -9.66
N LYS A 108 19.50 -3.02 -9.30
CA LYS A 108 20.40 -3.79 -10.14
C LYS A 108 19.84 -5.19 -10.48
N TYR A 109 18.93 -5.70 -9.64
CA TYR A 109 18.36 -7.05 -9.76
C TYR A 109 16.83 -7.01 -9.73
N MET A 110 16.20 -8.07 -10.23
CA MET A 110 14.78 -8.35 -10.17
C MET A 110 14.27 -8.28 -8.72
N LYS A 111 13.00 -7.90 -8.57
CA LYS A 111 12.38 -7.76 -7.25
C LYS A 111 12.47 -9.08 -6.48
N GLY A 112 12.85 -8.99 -5.20
CA GLY A 112 13.05 -10.16 -4.34
C GLY A 112 14.36 -10.92 -4.56
N VAL A 113 15.28 -10.37 -5.36
CA VAL A 113 16.58 -10.99 -5.64
C VAL A 113 17.73 -10.07 -5.22
N GLU A 114 18.79 -10.66 -4.70
CA GLU A 114 20.07 -9.99 -4.48
C GLU A 114 21.24 -10.88 -4.90
N ALA A 115 22.36 -10.27 -5.29
CA ALA A 115 23.60 -11.02 -5.48
C ALA A 115 24.20 -11.45 -4.14
N SER A 116 24.72 -12.68 -4.11
CA SER A 116 25.39 -13.27 -2.97
C SER A 116 26.62 -14.04 -3.46
N GLY A 117 27.76 -13.35 -3.57
CA GLY A 117 28.99 -13.93 -4.12
C GLY A 117 28.83 -14.24 -5.62
N LYS A 118 28.95 -15.53 -5.98
CA LYS A 118 28.78 -16.02 -7.36
C LYS A 118 27.35 -16.48 -7.68
N CYS A 119 26.43 -16.36 -6.72
CA CYS A 119 25.05 -16.84 -6.83
C CYS A 119 24.06 -15.70 -6.58
N PHE A 120 22.78 -16.00 -6.75
CA PHE A 120 21.66 -15.09 -6.46
C PHE A 120 20.85 -15.63 -5.29
N ARG A 121 20.47 -14.77 -4.35
CA ARG A 121 19.62 -15.13 -3.22
C ARG A 121 18.22 -14.58 -3.44
N ALA A 122 17.23 -15.46 -3.35
CA ALA A 122 15.83 -15.07 -3.27
C ALA A 122 15.50 -14.69 -1.83
N TYR A 123 14.76 -13.61 -1.62
CA TYR A 123 14.33 -13.18 -0.30
C TYR A 123 12.96 -12.51 -0.34
N CYS A 124 12.31 -12.47 0.81
CA CYS A 124 11.11 -11.71 1.04
C CYS A 124 11.22 -10.88 2.33
N SER A 125 10.21 -10.04 2.57
CA SER A 125 10.06 -9.31 3.82
C SER A 125 8.70 -9.66 4.42
N VAL A 126 8.72 -10.11 5.68
CA VAL A 126 7.51 -10.38 6.48
C VAL A 126 7.68 -9.67 7.81
N ASP A 127 6.71 -8.84 8.18
CA ASP A 127 6.72 -8.05 9.42
C ASP A 127 8.01 -7.21 9.59
N GLY A 128 8.50 -6.65 8.48
CA GLY A 128 9.74 -5.87 8.44
C GLY A 128 11.02 -6.68 8.58
N LYS A 129 10.94 -8.01 8.67
CA LYS A 129 12.09 -8.91 8.72
C LYS A 129 12.36 -9.51 7.35
N LYS A 130 13.62 -9.45 6.93
CA LYS A 130 14.08 -10.09 5.70
C LYS A 130 14.24 -11.59 5.91
N ILE A 131 13.57 -12.40 5.09
CA ILE A 131 13.61 -13.87 5.16
C ILE A 131 14.21 -14.39 3.85
N GLY A 132 15.20 -15.28 3.95
CA GLY A 132 15.80 -15.95 2.79
C GLY A 132 14.93 -17.10 2.29
N LEU A 133 14.72 -17.16 0.97
CA LEU A 133 13.94 -18.20 0.31
C LEU A 133 14.82 -19.27 -0.36
N GLY A 134 16.11 -19.00 -0.51
CA GLY A 134 17.08 -19.92 -1.11
C GLY A 134 18.20 -19.18 -1.84
N SER A 135 19.17 -19.94 -2.36
CA SER A 135 20.24 -19.43 -3.23
C SER A 135 20.28 -20.23 -4.53
N TYR A 136 20.47 -19.56 -5.65
CA TYR A 136 20.30 -20.06 -7.00
C TYR A 136 21.42 -19.61 -7.91
N SER A 137 21.59 -20.32 -9.03
CA SER A 137 22.69 -20.06 -9.96
C SER A 137 22.44 -18.83 -10.83
N THR A 138 21.17 -18.54 -11.11
CA THR A 138 20.77 -17.39 -11.93
C THR A 138 19.81 -16.46 -11.19
N GLU A 139 19.77 -15.21 -11.64
CA GLU A 139 18.83 -14.20 -11.16
C GLU A 139 17.37 -14.63 -11.41
N LEU A 140 17.10 -15.22 -12.58
CA LEU A 140 15.77 -15.66 -12.98
C LEU A 140 15.24 -16.77 -12.07
N GLU A 141 16.06 -17.79 -11.76
CA GLU A 141 15.68 -18.86 -10.83
C GLU A 141 15.33 -18.30 -9.44
N ALA A 142 16.15 -17.37 -8.93
CA ALA A 142 15.86 -16.71 -7.66
C ALA A 142 14.56 -15.89 -7.73
N HIS A 143 14.31 -15.22 -8.85
CA HIS A 143 13.11 -14.42 -9.06
C HIS A 143 11.86 -15.30 -9.13
N GLU A 144 11.89 -16.43 -9.83
CA GLU A 144 10.77 -17.38 -9.88
C GLU A 144 10.38 -17.90 -8.49
N VAL A 145 11.37 -18.14 -7.63
CA VAL A 145 11.13 -18.56 -6.23
C VAL A 145 10.49 -17.43 -5.42
N TYR A 146 10.94 -16.19 -5.62
CA TYR A 146 10.26 -15.03 -5.05
C TYR A 146 8.82 -14.89 -5.54
N LEU A 147 8.55 -15.07 -6.84
CA LEU A 147 7.20 -14.99 -7.42
C LEU A 147 6.27 -16.06 -6.85
N LYS A 148 6.75 -17.31 -6.73
CA LYS A 148 6.01 -18.40 -6.06
C LYS A 148 5.65 -18.04 -4.64
N TRP A 149 6.61 -17.55 -3.86
CA TRP A 149 6.36 -17.09 -2.49
C TRP A 149 5.34 -15.93 -2.45
N ARG A 150 5.50 -14.94 -3.33
CA ARG A 150 4.63 -13.76 -3.40
C ARG A 150 3.19 -14.17 -3.70
N LYS A 151 2.97 -15.08 -4.65
CA LYS A 151 1.66 -15.62 -4.99
C LYS A 151 1.01 -16.30 -3.79
N SER A 152 1.74 -17.20 -3.12
CA SER A 152 1.25 -17.85 -1.90
C SER A 152 0.90 -16.85 -0.81
N ARG A 153 1.72 -15.81 -0.60
CA ARG A 153 1.46 -14.79 0.41
C ARG A 153 0.24 -13.93 0.06
N LEU A 154 0.01 -13.60 -1.21
CA LEU A 154 -1.19 -12.87 -1.63
C LEU A 154 -2.47 -13.69 -1.36
N ILE A 155 -2.46 -14.99 -1.66
CA ILE A 155 -3.58 -15.90 -1.39
C ILE A 155 -3.83 -16.03 0.12
N GLU A 156 -2.78 -16.20 0.92
CA GLU A 156 -2.87 -16.25 2.38
C GLU A 156 -3.51 -14.97 2.96
N LEU A 157 -3.07 -13.81 2.49
CA LEU A 157 -3.62 -12.53 2.94
C LEU A 157 -5.05 -12.31 2.45
N ALA A 158 -5.40 -12.79 1.24
CA ALA A 158 -6.77 -12.73 0.75
C ALA A 158 -7.74 -13.53 1.64
N GLU A 159 -7.34 -14.72 2.09
CA GLU A 159 -8.13 -15.52 3.04
C GLU A 159 -8.17 -14.87 4.43
N LYS A 160 -7.03 -14.38 4.92
CA LYS A 160 -6.92 -13.69 6.22
C LYS A 160 -7.85 -12.47 6.30
N TYR A 161 -8.02 -11.75 5.20
CA TYR A 161 -8.84 -10.55 5.09
C TYR A 161 -10.15 -10.79 4.30
N LYS A 162 -10.68 -12.01 4.29
CA LYS A 162 -11.88 -12.37 3.50
C LYS A 162 -13.14 -11.57 3.84
N GLU A 163 -13.26 -11.06 5.07
CA GLU A 163 -14.38 -10.19 5.48
C GLU A 163 -14.33 -8.81 4.78
N TYR A 164 -13.18 -8.43 4.24
CA TYR A 164 -12.98 -7.23 3.45
C TYR A 164 -13.02 -7.59 1.96
N GLU A 165 -14.21 -7.87 1.44
CA GLU A 165 -14.42 -8.45 0.10
C GLU A 165 -13.63 -7.73 -1.00
N LYS A 166 -13.65 -6.39 -1.01
CA LYS A 166 -12.91 -5.57 -2.00
C LYS A 166 -11.39 -5.81 -1.93
N LEU A 167 -10.84 -5.93 -0.71
CA LEU A 167 -9.42 -6.22 -0.50
C LEU A 167 -9.09 -7.65 -0.90
N SER A 168 -9.85 -8.62 -0.41
CA SER A 168 -9.64 -10.03 -0.71
C SER A 168 -9.66 -10.29 -2.22
N ALA A 169 -10.66 -9.75 -2.93
CA ALA A 169 -10.77 -9.87 -4.39
C ALA A 169 -9.56 -9.25 -5.12
N ALA A 170 -9.12 -8.05 -4.73
CA ALA A 170 -7.96 -7.41 -5.34
C ALA A 170 -6.68 -8.25 -5.14
N LEU A 171 -6.46 -8.80 -3.94
CA LEU A 171 -5.30 -9.64 -3.66
C LEU A 171 -5.28 -10.92 -4.52
N LEU A 172 -6.44 -11.57 -4.71
CA LEU A 172 -6.57 -12.73 -5.59
C LEU A 172 -6.32 -12.39 -7.06
N GLU A 173 -6.80 -11.24 -7.53
CA GLU A 173 -6.53 -10.76 -8.89
C GLU A 173 -5.02 -10.58 -9.13
N HIS A 174 -4.32 -9.98 -8.17
CA HIS A 174 -2.85 -9.85 -8.22
C HIS A 174 -2.15 -11.20 -8.17
N ALA A 175 -2.63 -12.15 -7.39
CA ALA A 175 -2.06 -13.50 -7.32
C ALA A 175 -2.21 -14.27 -8.63
N ASN A 176 -3.30 -14.05 -9.37
CA ASN A 176 -3.56 -14.70 -10.67
C ASN A 176 -2.69 -14.16 -11.80
N LYS A 177 -2.14 -12.95 -11.66
CA LYS A 177 -1.22 -12.33 -12.62
C LYS A 177 0.25 -12.74 -12.43
N ILE A 178 0.54 -13.50 -11.38
CA ILE A 178 1.86 -14.12 -11.11
C ILE A 178 1.87 -15.54 -11.65
#